data_AF-A0A520EE57-F1
#
_entry.id   AF-A0A520EE57-F1
#
_cell.length_a   1.000
_cell.length_b   1.000
_cell.length_c   1.000
_cell.angle_alpha   90.00
_cell.angle_beta   90.00
_cell.angle_gamma   90.00
#
_symmetry.space_group_name_H-M   'P 1'
#
loop_
_entity.id
_entity.type
_entity.pdbx_description
1 polymer ?
#
loop_
_entity_poly.entity_id
_entity_poly.type
_entity_poly.pdbx_seq_one_letter_code
_entity_poly.pdbx_strand_id
1 'polypeptide(L)'
;HPDHRSGSVLGLMWAGILHYLDVTGYEWVMGCVSVPMQSAPGEAVGANVRGVRDRLLDRHATAVDRRVVPYHPVVVDGVDLLDIPAAKRASMPPLMNGYLRLGASICGEPAHDPEFGVADFVALLGLHEANTRYLDRLRSAATTFESGAR
;
A
#
# COMPACT_ATOMS: atom_id res chain seq x y z
N HIS A 1 -17.55 -4.07 -5.82
CA HIS A 1 -18.35 -3.47 -6.92
C HIS A 1 -17.83 -2.07 -7.24
N PRO A 2 -17.76 -1.62 -8.51
CA PRO A 2 -17.33 -0.26 -8.87
C PRO A 2 -18.05 0.84 -8.09
N ASP A 3 -19.35 0.67 -7.84
CA ASP A 3 -20.19 1.64 -7.11
C ASP A 3 -19.79 1.86 -5.65
N HIS A 4 -18.93 1.00 -5.10
CA HIS A 4 -18.41 1.10 -3.73
C HIS A 4 -16.91 1.44 -3.69
N ARG A 5 -16.32 1.89 -4.80
CA ARG A 5 -14.92 2.32 -4.89
C ARG A 5 -14.79 3.84 -4.80
N SER A 6 -15.37 4.42 -3.74
CA SER A 6 -15.31 5.87 -3.47
C SER A 6 -14.44 6.19 -2.26
N GLY A 7 -13.98 7.44 -2.16
CA GLY A 7 -13.23 7.92 -0.99
C GLY A 7 -14.02 7.87 0.31
N SER A 8 -15.35 8.00 0.24
CA SER A 8 -16.22 7.87 1.41
C SER A 8 -16.28 6.45 1.96
N VAL A 9 -16.41 5.44 1.09
CA VAL A 9 -16.38 4.03 1.50
C VAL A 9 -15.03 3.69 2.11
N LEU A 10 -13.93 4.19 1.51
CA LEU A 10 -12.59 4.02 2.08
C LEU A 10 -12.48 4.65 3.49
N GLY A 11 -13.05 5.83 3.70
CA GLY A 11 -13.12 6.47 5.01
C GLY A 11 -13.87 5.62 6.04
N LEU A 12 -15.02 5.05 5.66
CA LEU A 12 -15.79 4.15 6.52
C LEU A 12 -15.01 2.87 6.87
N MET A 13 -14.34 2.25 5.90
CA MET A 13 -13.48 1.08 6.15
C MET A 13 -12.35 1.41 7.13
N TRP A 14 -11.70 2.56 6.97
CA TRP A 14 -10.67 3.01 7.91
C TRP A 14 -11.22 3.26 9.32
N ALA A 15 -12.40 3.84 9.47
CA ALA A 15 -13.00 4.01 10.78
C ALA A 15 -13.34 2.67 11.44
N GLY A 16 -13.83 1.69 10.67
CA GLY A 16 -14.02 0.32 11.16
C GLY A 16 -12.73 -0.32 11.66
N ILE A 17 -11.64 -0.20 10.88
CA ILE A 17 -10.30 -0.69 11.29
C ILE A 17 -9.85 0.01 12.56
N LEU A 18 -9.93 1.33 12.62
CA LEU A 18 -9.48 2.11 13.78
C LEU A 18 -10.31 1.81 15.03
N HIS A 19 -11.63 1.62 14.88
CA HIS A 19 -12.49 1.19 15.98
C HIS A 19 -12.13 -0.22 16.45
N TYR A 20 -11.87 -1.15 15.53
CA TYR A 20 -11.44 -2.50 15.88
C TYR A 20 -10.15 -2.49 16.70
N LEU A 21 -9.16 -1.69 16.30
CA LEU A 21 -7.91 -1.55 17.04
C LEU A 21 -8.12 -0.98 18.44
N ASP A 22 -8.99 0.03 18.57
CA ASP A 22 -9.33 0.66 19.85
C ASP A 22 -9.97 -0.34 20.82
N VAL A 23 -10.95 -1.13 20.37
CA VAL A 23 -11.65 -2.09 21.25
C VAL A 23 -10.83 -3.34 21.58
N THR A 24 -9.81 -3.65 20.78
CA THR A 24 -8.94 -4.82 20.99
C THR A 24 -7.61 -4.49 21.66
N GLY A 25 -7.21 -3.22 21.68
CA GLY A 25 -5.90 -2.78 22.15
C GLY A 25 -4.75 -3.13 21.20
N TYR A 26 -5.03 -3.50 19.94
CA TYR A 26 -3.98 -3.70 18.94
C TYR A 26 -3.44 -2.37 18.43
N GLU A 27 -2.13 -2.30 18.24
CA GLU A 27 -1.44 -1.04 17.91
C GLU A 27 -0.89 -1.00 16.47
N TRP A 28 -1.04 -2.10 15.73
CA TRP A 28 -0.47 -2.28 14.40
C TRP A 28 -1.54 -2.69 13.39
N VAL A 29 -1.45 -2.09 12.21
CA VAL A 29 -2.21 -2.50 11.02
C VAL A 29 -1.24 -2.97 9.96
N MET A 30 -1.55 -4.11 9.36
CA MET A 30 -0.81 -4.64 8.22
C MET A 30 -1.76 -4.89 7.05
N GLY A 31 -1.27 -4.68 5.83
CA GLY A 31 -1.96 -5.04 4.60
C GLY A 31 -0.99 -5.07 3.43
N CYS A 32 -1.50 -5.21 2.21
CA CYS A 32 -0.71 -5.07 0.99
C CYS A 32 -1.24 -3.93 0.11
N VAL A 33 -0.36 -3.39 -0.73
CA VAL A 33 -0.74 -2.45 -1.79
C VAL A 33 -0.12 -2.92 -3.10
N SER A 34 -1.00 -3.11 -4.07
CA SER A 34 -0.64 -3.59 -5.40
C SER A 34 -0.11 -2.47 -6.29
N VAL A 35 0.96 -2.77 -7.02
CA VAL A 35 1.50 -1.96 -8.11
C VAL A 35 1.34 -2.74 -9.40
N PRO A 36 0.67 -2.21 -10.43
CA PRO A 36 0.57 -2.89 -11.72
C PRO A 36 1.94 -3.24 -12.30
N MET A 37 2.07 -4.48 -12.79
CA MET A 37 3.29 -4.92 -13.51
C MET A 37 3.53 -4.10 -14.78
N GLN A 38 2.50 -3.48 -15.34
CA GLN A 38 2.59 -2.52 -16.44
C GLN A 38 1.60 -1.38 -16.19
N SER A 39 2.05 -0.12 -16.16
CA SER A 39 1.19 1.02 -15.84
C SER A 39 0.59 1.69 -17.08
N ALA A 40 1.22 1.52 -18.24
CA ALA A 40 0.72 2.02 -19.52
C ALA A 40 1.11 1.08 -20.68
N PRO A 41 0.33 1.06 -21.78
CA PRO A 41 0.71 0.32 -22.98
C PRO A 41 2.09 0.73 -23.50
N GLY A 42 2.92 -0.26 -23.86
CA GLY A 42 4.27 -0.04 -24.38
C GLY A 42 5.35 0.17 -23.32
N GLU A 43 4.99 0.22 -22.02
CA GLU A 43 5.97 0.16 -20.94
C GLU A 43 6.53 -1.25 -20.79
N ALA A 44 7.84 -1.39 -20.50
CA ALA A 44 8.41 -2.69 -20.17
C ALA A 44 7.79 -3.26 -18.90
N VAL A 45 7.39 -4.53 -18.94
CA VAL A 45 6.77 -5.22 -17.79
C VAL A 45 7.76 -5.24 -16.62
N GLY A 46 7.29 -4.88 -15.43
CA GLY A 46 8.10 -4.78 -14.21
C GLY A 46 8.87 -3.46 -14.06
N ALA A 47 8.99 -2.61 -15.09
CA ALA A 47 9.79 -1.38 -15.01
C ALA A 47 9.23 -0.38 -13.97
N ASN A 48 7.89 -0.20 -13.93
CA ASN A 48 7.27 0.63 -12.90
C ASN A 48 7.44 0.01 -11.51
N VAL A 49 7.23 -1.30 -11.38
CA VAL A 49 7.38 -2.03 -10.10
C VAL A 49 8.80 -1.86 -9.57
N ARG A 50 9.82 -1.98 -10.43
CA ARG A 50 11.21 -1.74 -10.07
C ARG A 50 11.41 -0.32 -9.55
N GLY A 51 10.95 0.68 -10.29
CA GLY A 51 11.10 2.09 -9.88
C GLY A 51 10.35 2.42 -8.58
N VAL A 52 9.17 1.84 -8.37
CA VAL A 52 8.39 1.98 -7.14
C VAL A 52 9.10 1.29 -5.98
N ARG A 53 9.55 0.03 -6.16
CA ARG A 53 10.34 -0.72 -5.18
C ARG A 53 11.53 0.09 -4.71
N ASP A 54 12.36 0.57 -5.63
CA ASP A 54 13.58 1.30 -5.29
C ASP A 54 13.27 2.53 -4.43
N ARG A 55 12.24 3.29 -4.80
CA ARG A 55 11.79 4.46 -4.02
C ARG A 55 11.24 4.08 -2.64
N LEU A 56 10.45 3.00 -2.55
CA LEU A 56 9.86 2.56 -1.29
C LEU A 56 10.93 2.05 -0.33
N LEU A 57 11.88 1.23 -0.82
CA LEU A 57 12.89 0.62 0.03
C LEU A 57 14.00 1.61 0.43
N ASP A 58 14.24 2.66 -0.35
CA ASP A 58 15.14 3.77 0.01
C ASP A 58 14.60 4.61 1.18
N ARG A 59 13.28 4.89 1.20
CA ARG A 59 12.72 5.93 2.09
C ARG A 59 11.73 5.46 3.13
N HIS A 60 11.12 4.31 2.90
CA HIS A 60 9.96 3.84 3.66
C HIS A 60 10.12 2.40 4.12
N ALA A 61 11.32 1.82 3.99
CA ALA A 61 11.61 0.49 4.45
C ALA A 61 11.39 0.32 5.96
N THR A 62 10.83 -0.82 6.36
CA THR A 62 10.92 -1.26 7.76
C THR A 62 12.34 -1.66 8.14
N ALA A 63 12.59 -1.73 9.45
CA ALA A 63 13.76 -2.38 10.02
C ALA A 63 13.87 -3.85 9.55
N VAL A 64 15.10 -4.37 9.50
CA VAL A 64 15.41 -5.67 8.89
C VAL A 64 14.65 -6.83 9.57
N ASP A 65 14.44 -6.75 10.88
CA ASP A 65 13.70 -7.73 11.69
C ASP A 65 12.18 -7.74 11.41
N ARG A 66 11.67 -6.71 10.74
CA ARG A 66 10.28 -6.58 10.29
C ARG A 66 10.14 -6.74 8.78
N ARG A 67 11.15 -7.27 8.11
CA ARG A 67 11.07 -7.58 6.68
C ARG A 67 10.39 -8.94 6.46
N VAL A 68 9.58 -9.01 5.43
CA VAL A 68 8.98 -10.24 4.92
C VAL A 68 9.71 -10.70 3.66
N VAL A 69 9.65 -12.00 3.39
CA VAL A 69 10.20 -12.60 2.18
C VAL A 69 9.03 -13.03 1.29
N PRO A 70 8.97 -12.60 0.02
CA PRO A 70 7.89 -13.00 -0.86
C PRO A 70 8.02 -14.48 -1.22
N TYR A 71 6.94 -15.25 -1.10
CA TYR A 71 6.92 -16.63 -1.60
C TYR A 71 6.98 -16.67 -3.12
N HIS A 72 6.34 -15.71 -3.80
CA HIS A 72 6.35 -15.56 -5.25
C HIS A 72 7.11 -14.27 -5.59
N PRO A 73 8.43 -14.28 -5.73
CA PRO A 73 9.18 -13.08 -6.12
C PRO A 73 8.80 -12.61 -7.52
N VAL A 74 9.02 -11.33 -7.81
CA VAL A 74 8.78 -10.77 -9.14
C VAL A 74 9.89 -11.18 -10.10
N VAL A 75 9.50 -11.98 -11.10
CA VAL A 75 10.33 -12.43 -12.22
C VAL A 75 9.55 -12.21 -13.52
N VAL A 76 10.18 -11.59 -14.51
CA VAL A 76 9.58 -11.30 -15.83
C VAL A 76 10.42 -11.99 -16.89
N ASP A 77 9.83 -12.96 -17.60
CA ASP A 77 10.52 -13.71 -18.67
C ASP A 77 11.87 -14.31 -18.25
N GLY A 78 11.96 -14.77 -16.99
CA GLY A 78 13.20 -15.33 -16.41
C GLY A 78 14.20 -14.29 -15.90
N VAL A 79 13.85 -13.00 -15.93
CA VAL A 79 14.67 -11.90 -15.42
C VAL A 79 14.14 -11.46 -14.06
N ASP A 80 15.02 -11.44 -13.06
CA ASP A 80 14.68 -10.97 -11.71
C ASP A 80 14.40 -9.46 -11.71
N LEU A 81 13.52 -9.01 -10.81
CA LEU A 81 13.13 -7.60 -10.70
C LEU A 81 14.34 -6.63 -10.60
N LEU A 82 15.41 -7.06 -9.93
CA LEU A 82 16.64 -6.27 -9.75
C LEU A 82 17.47 -6.10 -11.03
N ASP A 83 17.21 -6.90 -12.06
CA ASP A 83 17.87 -6.82 -13.36
C ASP A 83 16.99 -6.13 -14.41
N ILE A 84 15.72 -5.87 -14.09
CA ILE A 84 14.82 -5.07 -14.93
C ILE A 84 15.20 -3.59 -14.82
N PRO A 85 15.38 -2.85 -15.94
CA PRO A 85 15.60 -1.41 -15.90
C PRO A 85 14.42 -0.67 -15.26
N ALA A 86 14.71 0.16 -14.25
CA ALA A 86 13.69 0.99 -13.61
C ALA A 86 13.07 1.98 -14.60
N ALA A 87 11.77 2.20 -14.52
CA ALA A 87 11.11 3.27 -15.24
C ALA A 87 11.73 4.63 -14.86
N LYS A 88 12.01 5.50 -15.85
CA LYS A 88 12.56 6.85 -15.61
C LYS A 88 11.72 7.69 -14.63
N ARG A 89 10.41 7.43 -14.60
CA ARG A 89 9.48 8.05 -13.67
C ARG A 89 8.53 6.99 -13.14
N ALA A 90 8.84 6.47 -11.96
CA ALA A 90 7.96 5.54 -11.25
C ALA A 90 6.62 6.22 -10.92
N SER A 91 5.53 5.58 -11.32
CA SER A 91 4.16 5.96 -10.99
C SER A 91 3.73 5.23 -9.71
N MET A 92 3.71 6.00 -8.61
CA MET A 92 3.27 5.49 -7.32
C MET A 92 1.74 5.41 -7.27
N PRO A 93 1.13 4.27 -6.92
CA PRO A 93 -0.32 4.18 -6.77
C PRO A 93 -0.86 5.21 -5.77
N PRO A 94 -2.03 5.83 -6.02
CA PRO A 94 -2.63 6.80 -5.10
C PRO A 94 -2.84 6.25 -3.68
N LEU A 95 -3.24 4.97 -3.58
CA LEU A 95 -3.44 4.31 -2.29
C LEU A 95 -2.14 4.19 -1.49
N MET A 96 -1.04 3.80 -2.16
CA MET A 96 0.29 3.74 -1.56
C MET A 96 0.69 5.11 -1.00
N ASN A 97 0.53 6.19 -1.78
CA ASN A 97 0.79 7.55 -1.29
C ASN A 97 -0.04 7.91 -0.06
N GLY A 98 -1.30 7.46 0.02
CA GLY A 98 -2.14 7.64 1.20
C GLY A 98 -1.57 6.98 2.44
N TYR A 99 -1.08 5.75 2.32
CA TYR A 99 -0.49 5.00 3.44
C TYR A 99 0.86 5.57 3.87
N LEU A 100 1.71 5.99 2.92
CA LEU A 100 2.97 6.66 3.25
C LEU A 100 2.75 7.99 3.98
N ARG A 101 1.68 8.74 3.63
CA ARG A 101 1.29 9.97 4.37
C ARG A 101 0.81 9.70 5.79
N LEU A 102 0.24 8.51 6.02
CA LEU A 102 -0.13 8.03 7.34
C LEU A 102 1.09 7.63 8.18
N GLY A 103 2.26 7.41 7.55
CA GLY A 103 3.47 6.91 8.22
C GLY A 103 3.69 5.41 8.03
N ALA A 104 2.98 4.76 7.09
CA ALA A 104 3.21 3.35 6.82
C ALA A 104 4.62 3.11 6.27
N SER A 105 5.19 1.97 6.68
CA SER A 105 6.48 1.46 6.22
C SER A 105 6.28 0.20 5.39
N ILE A 106 7.23 -0.09 4.49
CA ILE A 106 7.20 -1.22 3.54
C ILE A 106 8.11 -2.34 4.00
N CYS A 107 7.52 -3.53 4.11
CA CYS A 107 8.14 -4.68 4.74
C CYS A 107 9.10 -5.46 3.83
N GLY A 108 9.52 -4.97 2.67
CA GLY A 108 10.43 -5.73 1.82
C GLY A 108 10.09 -5.72 0.34
N GLU A 109 10.64 -6.73 -0.32
CA GLU A 109 10.36 -7.04 -1.71
C GLU A 109 8.88 -7.32 -1.93
N PRO A 110 8.34 -6.94 -3.10
CA PRO A 110 6.96 -7.28 -3.43
C PRO A 110 6.83 -8.74 -3.84
N ALA A 111 5.62 -9.29 -3.66
CA ALA A 111 5.24 -10.57 -4.24
C ALA A 111 4.54 -10.36 -5.58
N HIS A 112 4.80 -11.21 -6.58
CA HIS A 112 4.10 -11.20 -7.86
C HIS A 112 2.77 -11.92 -7.73
N ASP A 113 1.70 -11.23 -8.13
CA ASP A 113 0.37 -11.79 -8.32
C ASP A 113 0.03 -11.78 -9.82
N PRO A 114 0.20 -12.93 -10.51
CA PRO A 114 -0.07 -13.04 -11.94
C PRO A 114 -1.56 -13.05 -12.27
N GLU A 115 -2.44 -13.40 -11.33
CA GLU A 115 -3.89 -13.43 -11.57
C GLU A 115 -4.44 -12.01 -11.74
N PHE A 116 -3.85 -11.05 -11.03
CA PHE A 116 -4.20 -9.64 -11.10
C PHE A 116 -3.22 -8.79 -11.91
N GLY A 117 -2.06 -9.35 -12.30
CA GLY A 117 -1.02 -8.64 -13.06
C GLY A 117 -0.35 -7.54 -12.25
N VAL A 118 -0.12 -7.78 -10.96
CA VAL A 118 0.41 -6.79 -10.00
C VAL A 118 1.58 -7.34 -9.19
N ALA A 119 2.32 -6.44 -8.57
CA ALA A 119 3.29 -6.72 -7.54
C ALA A 119 2.79 -6.12 -6.21
N ASP A 120 2.62 -6.96 -5.20
CA ASP A 120 2.06 -6.59 -3.90
C ASP A 120 3.14 -6.27 -2.88
N PHE A 121 3.11 -5.05 -2.36
CA PHE A 121 4.01 -4.62 -1.29
C PHE A 121 3.29 -4.73 0.05
N VAL A 122 3.88 -5.44 1.01
CA VAL A 122 3.38 -5.46 2.38
C VAL A 122 3.68 -4.12 3.05
N ALA A 123 2.63 -3.47 3.56
CA ALA A 123 2.68 -2.21 4.28
C ALA A 123 2.30 -2.43 5.75
N LEU A 124 3.03 -1.78 6.64
CA LEU A 124 2.86 -1.84 8.08
C LEU A 124 2.69 -0.42 8.64
N LEU A 125 1.68 -0.21 9.47
CA LEU A 125 1.39 1.07 10.12
C LEU A 125 1.27 0.86 11.63
N GLY A 126 2.12 1.53 12.41
CA GLY A 126 2.00 1.61 13.86
C GLY A 126 1.20 2.85 14.25
N LEU A 127 0.19 2.70 15.10
CA LEU A 127 -0.70 3.82 15.46
C LEU A 127 0.01 4.94 16.25
N HIS A 128 1.00 4.59 17.06
CA HIS A 128 1.79 5.56 17.84
C HIS A 128 2.73 6.41 16.97
N GLU A 129 3.16 5.86 15.84
CA GLU A 129 4.07 6.50 14.87
C GLU A 129 3.30 7.22 13.76
N ALA A 130 1.98 6.98 13.69
CA ALA A 130 1.16 7.46 12.61
C ALA A 130 0.93 8.98 12.67
N ASN A 131 0.71 9.57 11.50
CA ASN A 131 0.31 10.98 11.40
C ASN A 131 -1.10 11.17 11.97
N THR A 132 -1.18 11.55 13.24
CA THR A 132 -2.43 11.71 14.00
C THR A 132 -3.42 12.65 13.31
N ARG A 133 -2.95 13.78 12.76
CA ARG A 133 -3.81 14.71 12.00
C ARG A 133 -4.48 14.05 10.78
N TYR A 134 -3.77 13.15 10.10
CA TYR A 134 -4.32 12.45 8.94
C TYR A 134 -5.24 11.30 9.34
N LEU A 135 -4.91 10.58 10.42
CA LEU A 135 -5.80 9.59 11.03
C LEU A 135 -7.11 10.22 11.51
N ASP A 136 -7.05 11.37 12.16
CA ASP A 136 -8.23 12.08 12.65
C ASP A 136 -9.13 12.53 11.51
N ARG A 137 -8.56 12.96 10.38
CA ARG A 137 -9.35 13.25 9.17
C ARG A 137 -10.08 12.02 8.65
N LEU A 138 -9.44 10.85 8.64
CA LEU A 138 -10.09 9.60 8.22
C LEU A 138 -11.21 9.21 9.20
N ARG A 139 -11.01 9.38 10.51
CA ARG A 139 -12.07 9.19 11.52
C ARG A 139 -13.24 10.14 11.30
N SER A 140 -12.97 11.45 11.13
CA SER A 140 -14.00 12.46 10.96
C SER A 140 -14.83 12.25 9.69
N ALA A 141 -14.20 11.82 8.60
CA ALA A 141 -14.90 11.51 7.35
C ALA A 141 -15.94 10.38 7.51
N ALA A 142 -15.67 9.41 8.40
CA ALA A 142 -16.61 8.34 8.71
C ALA A 142 -17.76 8.80 9.61
N THR A 143 -17.47 9.62 10.63
CA THR A 143 -18.52 10.17 11.52
C THR A 143 -19.52 11.06 10.79
N THR A 144 -19.07 11.83 9.77
CA THR A 144 -19.97 12.61 8.92
C THR A 144 -20.90 11.72 8.10
N PHE A 145 -20.46 10.51 7.73
CA PHE A 145 -21.28 9.53 7.00
C PHE A 145 -22.36 8.91 7.89
N GLU A 146 -22.03 8.52 9.12
CA GLU A 146 -23.03 8.00 10.08
C GLU A 146 -24.10 9.04 10.44
N SER A 147 -23.71 10.32 10.46
CA SER A 147 -24.61 11.44 10.79
C SER A 147 -25.54 11.81 9.63
N GLY A 148 -25.11 11.61 8.38
CA GLY A 148 -25.90 11.90 7.18
C GLY A 148 -26.75 10.72 6.67
N ALA A 149 -26.55 9.52 7.23
CA ALA A 149 -27.35 8.32 6.95
C ALA A 149 -28.53 8.13 7.94
N ARG A 150 -28.68 9.04 8.91
CA ARG A 150 -29.83 9.13 9.82
C ARG A 150 -30.77 10.24 9.38
#